data_AF-A0A174T6Z6-F1
#
_entry.id   AF-A0A174T6Z6-F1
#
_cell.length_a   1.000
_cell.length_b   1.000
_cell.length_c   1.000
_cell.angle_alpha   90.00
_cell.angle_beta   90.00
_cell.angle_gamma   90.00
#
_symmetry.space_group_name_H-M   'P 1'
#
loop_
_entity.id
_entity.type
_entity.pdbx_description
1 polymer ?
#
loop_
_entity_poly.entity_id
_entity_poly.type
_entity_poly.pdbx_seq_one_letter_code
_entity_poly.pdbx_strand_id
1 'polypeptide(L)'
;MKQKIIPILIVLTGFLLLFYPFTSNYLFEKSAGSTVESYQEKAAGMDQAIIKKVMDEAKQYNGELMRSSVQLTDPFKVKRLDGETVHYNRILNIDGSSIMGYLKIPCISVNLPIYHGTSGTVLEHGIGHLAASSFPIGGKDTHAVLTGHTGLSSAKIFTDLIEMKKGDFFFIHVLDKKIAYRVDQITVVEPQDTKELQIMEGKDHVTLVTCTPYGVNDKRLLVRGVRTAYHAKEEEIRARNHHSQWMEVYKRAIFAGLLIICVLIAARKVYEKMKRKSGERRYG
;
A
#
# COMPACT_ATOMS: atom_id res chain seq x y z
N MET A 1 -35.42 14.62 29.30
CA MET A 1 -34.60 14.96 28.11
C MET A 1 -33.25 14.26 28.10
N LYS A 2 -32.44 14.30 29.19
CA LYS A 2 -31.11 13.62 29.26
C LYS A 2 -31.12 12.12 28.92
N GLN A 3 -32.17 11.37 29.28
CA GLN A 3 -32.29 9.93 28.99
C GLN A 3 -32.40 9.58 27.49
N LYS A 4 -32.78 10.51 26.61
CA LYS A 4 -32.84 10.29 25.16
C LYS A 4 -31.57 10.73 24.42
N ILE A 5 -30.69 11.50 25.08
CA ILE A 5 -29.46 12.03 24.47
C ILE A 5 -28.38 10.95 24.37
N ILE A 6 -28.23 10.12 25.41
CA ILE A 6 -27.20 9.06 25.45
C ILE A 6 -27.34 8.06 24.29
N PRO A 7 -28.53 7.52 23.97
CA PRO A 7 -28.69 6.63 22.81
C PRO A 7 -28.39 7.31 21.47
N ILE A 8 -28.75 8.60 21.32
CA ILE A 8 -28.48 9.36 20.10
C ILE A 8 -26.98 9.54 19.89
N LEU A 9 -26.24 9.86 20.96
CA LEU A 9 -24.78 9.97 20.91
C LEU A 9 -24.12 8.64 20.54
N ILE A 10 -24.58 7.52 21.10
CA ILE A 10 -24.06 6.19 20.76
C ILE A 10 -24.26 5.87 19.27
N VAL A 11 -25.46 6.15 18.74
CA VAL A 11 -25.76 5.93 17.31
C VAL A 11 -24.91 6.82 16.43
N LEU A 12 -24.75 8.10 16.80
CA LEU A 12 -23.95 9.06 16.04
C LEU A 12 -22.46 8.69 16.04
N THR A 13 -21.91 8.27 17.18
CA THR A 13 -20.54 7.75 17.27
C THR A 13 -20.37 6.48 16.44
N GLY A 14 -21.32 5.54 16.50
CA GLY A 14 -21.29 4.34 15.67
C GLY A 14 -21.29 4.66 14.17
N PHE A 15 -22.10 5.63 13.76
CA PHE A 15 -22.12 6.11 12.38
C PHE A 15 -20.78 6.74 11.98
N LEU A 16 -20.20 7.62 12.80
CA LEU A 16 -18.88 8.21 12.53
C LEU A 16 -17.77 7.15 12.40
N LEU A 17 -17.78 6.12 13.24
CA LEU A 17 -16.82 5.01 13.15
C LEU A 17 -16.99 4.20 11.87
N LEU A 18 -18.22 4.01 11.37
CA LEU A 18 -18.45 3.38 10.08
C LEU A 18 -17.88 4.24 8.94
N PHE A 19 -18.07 5.56 8.97
CA PHE A 19 -17.55 6.45 7.92
C PHE A 19 -16.04 6.70 7.98
N TYR A 20 -15.37 6.33 9.07
CA TYR A 20 -13.95 6.60 9.27
C TYR A 20 -13.06 6.00 8.17
N PRO A 21 -13.15 4.71 7.80
CA PRO A 21 -12.26 4.13 6.80
C PRO A 21 -12.38 4.81 5.43
N PHE A 22 -13.61 5.16 5.01
CA PHE A 22 -13.84 5.83 3.73
C PHE A 22 -13.26 7.24 3.72
N THR A 23 -13.57 8.03 4.76
CA THR A 23 -13.08 9.40 4.90
C THR A 23 -11.55 9.40 4.99
N SER A 24 -10.98 8.50 5.80
CA SER A 24 -9.53 8.38 5.95
C SER A 24 -8.86 7.98 4.64
N ASN A 25 -9.39 6.99 3.91
CA ASN A 25 -8.80 6.58 2.64
C ASN A 25 -8.88 7.70 1.59
N TYR A 26 -9.99 8.45 1.55
CA TYR A 26 -10.11 9.62 0.66
C TYR A 26 -9.08 10.71 1.00
N LEU A 27 -8.91 11.02 2.28
CA LEU A 27 -7.89 11.98 2.74
C LEU A 27 -6.48 11.49 2.41
N PHE A 28 -6.23 10.19 2.59
CA PHE A 28 -4.96 9.56 2.22
C PHE A 28 -4.69 9.65 0.72
N GLU A 29 -5.62 9.25 -0.14
CA GLU A 29 -5.48 9.33 -1.61
C GLU A 29 -5.21 10.76 -2.07
N LYS A 30 -5.89 11.75 -1.47
CA LYS A 30 -5.65 13.17 -1.74
C LYS A 30 -4.26 13.63 -1.30
N SER A 31 -3.82 13.25 -0.11
CA SER A 31 -2.51 13.59 0.43
C SER A 31 -1.37 12.96 -0.39
N ALA A 32 -1.50 11.68 -0.72
CA ALA A 32 -0.56 10.95 -1.55
C ALA A 32 -0.51 11.53 -2.97
N GLY A 33 -1.67 11.86 -3.56
CA GLY A 33 -1.76 12.53 -4.86
C GLY A 33 -1.03 13.88 -4.88
N SER A 34 -1.28 14.73 -3.88
CA SER A 34 -0.57 16.03 -3.75
C SER A 34 0.94 15.85 -3.58
N THR A 35 1.37 14.79 -2.89
CA THR A 35 2.78 14.44 -2.73
C THR A 35 3.42 14.04 -4.06
N VAL A 36 2.72 13.22 -4.86
CA VAL A 36 3.15 12.84 -6.22
C VAL A 36 3.24 14.06 -7.13
N GLU A 37 2.26 14.95 -7.11
CA GLU A 37 2.26 16.20 -7.89
C GLU A 37 3.45 17.08 -7.50
N SER A 38 3.68 17.29 -6.20
CA SER A 38 4.83 18.08 -5.72
C SER A 38 6.16 17.47 -6.16
N TYR A 39 6.29 16.15 -6.14
CA TYR A 39 7.47 15.46 -6.66
C TYR A 39 7.65 15.70 -8.16
N GLN A 40 6.57 15.56 -8.95
CA GLN A 40 6.61 15.77 -10.41
C GLN A 40 7.07 17.19 -10.76
N GLU A 41 6.52 18.21 -10.09
CA GLU A 41 6.92 19.61 -10.32
C GLU A 41 8.40 19.85 -10.01
N LYS A 42 8.89 19.33 -8.88
CA LYS A 42 10.30 19.44 -8.50
C LYS A 42 11.23 18.71 -9.46
N ALA A 43 10.85 17.50 -9.87
CA ALA A 43 11.61 16.71 -10.84
C ALA A 43 11.69 17.41 -12.20
N ALA A 44 10.59 18.02 -12.65
CA ALA A 44 10.53 18.74 -13.92
C ALA A 44 11.35 20.04 -13.94
N GLY A 45 11.44 20.74 -12.80
CA GLY A 45 12.21 21.98 -12.67
C GLY A 45 13.71 21.79 -12.44
N MET A 46 14.20 20.55 -12.39
CA MET A 46 15.57 20.25 -11.99
C MET A 46 16.56 20.32 -13.15
N ASP A 47 17.76 20.83 -12.84
CA ASP A 47 18.85 20.85 -13.81
C ASP A 47 19.26 19.44 -14.25
N GLN A 48 19.50 19.27 -15.55
CA GLN A 48 19.82 17.99 -16.15
C GLN A 48 21.18 17.45 -15.67
N ALA A 49 22.13 18.31 -15.30
CA ALA A 49 23.40 17.87 -14.74
C ALA A 49 23.21 17.27 -13.34
N ILE A 50 22.30 17.85 -12.53
CA ILE A 50 21.92 17.30 -11.22
C ILE A 50 21.22 15.95 -11.39
N ILE A 51 20.22 15.85 -12.26
CA ILE A 51 19.52 14.59 -12.55
C ILE A 51 20.53 13.52 -12.97
N LYS A 52 21.42 13.83 -13.91
CA LYS A 52 22.45 12.89 -14.38
C LYS A 52 23.34 12.43 -13.22
N LYS A 53 23.81 13.35 -12.38
CA LYS A 53 24.65 13.02 -11.23
C LYS A 53 23.93 12.06 -10.27
N VAL A 54 22.69 12.37 -9.88
CA VAL A 54 21.90 11.54 -8.96
C VAL A 54 21.63 10.16 -9.58
N MET A 55 21.32 10.10 -10.87
CA MET A 55 21.13 8.82 -11.58
C MET A 55 22.41 7.99 -11.65
N ASP A 56 23.56 8.62 -11.85
CA ASP A 56 24.84 7.91 -11.91
C ASP A 56 25.26 7.40 -10.52
N GLU A 57 25.00 8.15 -9.45
CA GLU A 57 25.16 7.67 -8.06
C GLU A 57 24.27 6.45 -7.78
N ALA A 58 23.00 6.49 -8.18
CA ALA A 58 22.08 5.38 -8.00
C ALA A 58 22.46 4.13 -8.82
N LYS A 59 22.99 4.31 -10.05
CA LYS A 59 23.54 3.20 -10.85
C LYS A 59 24.78 2.59 -10.21
N GLN A 60 25.67 3.41 -9.67
CA GLN A 60 26.87 2.92 -8.99
C GLN A 60 26.48 2.06 -7.79
N TYR A 61 25.56 2.54 -6.95
CA TYR A 61 25.04 1.77 -5.82
C TYR A 61 24.44 0.42 -6.26
N ASN A 62 23.62 0.41 -7.31
CA ASN A 62 23.05 -0.83 -7.84
C ASN A 62 24.13 -1.81 -8.34
N GLY A 63 25.18 -1.29 -8.99
CA GLY A 63 26.31 -2.11 -9.45
C GLY A 63 27.15 -2.69 -8.31
N GLU A 64 27.27 -1.97 -7.19
CA GLU A 64 27.94 -2.46 -5.98
C GLU A 64 27.12 -3.57 -5.29
N LEU A 65 25.80 -3.42 -5.20
CA LEU A 65 24.91 -4.43 -4.64
C LEU A 65 24.98 -5.79 -5.37
N MET A 66 25.05 -5.76 -6.71
CA MET A 66 25.20 -6.99 -7.50
C MET A 66 26.49 -7.75 -7.14
N ARG A 67 27.59 -7.03 -6.85
CA ARG A 67 28.88 -7.63 -6.51
C ARG A 67 28.94 -8.16 -5.08
N SER A 68 28.25 -7.50 -4.15
CA SER A 68 28.29 -7.84 -2.73
C SER A 68 27.35 -8.98 -2.34
N SER A 69 26.43 -9.42 -3.23
CA SER A 69 25.51 -10.54 -2.98
C SER A 69 24.75 -10.41 -1.64
N VAL A 70 24.25 -9.21 -1.35
CA VAL A 70 23.61 -8.91 -0.06
C VAL A 70 22.36 -9.78 0.14
N GLN A 71 22.30 -10.50 1.26
CA GLN A 71 21.10 -11.23 1.63
C GLN A 71 20.03 -10.28 2.15
N LEU A 72 18.87 -10.30 1.48
CA LEU A 72 17.71 -9.52 1.89
C LEU A 72 16.99 -10.20 3.05
N THR A 73 16.41 -9.40 3.93
CA THR A 73 15.55 -9.85 5.02
C THR A 73 14.11 -9.40 4.78
N ASP A 74 13.15 -9.96 5.53
CA ASP A 74 11.75 -9.55 5.48
C ASP A 74 11.60 -8.02 5.57
N PRO A 75 10.91 -7.36 4.63
CA PRO A 75 10.73 -5.90 4.61
C PRO A 75 9.97 -5.34 5.81
N PHE A 76 9.14 -6.16 6.46
CA PHE A 76 8.31 -5.77 7.61
C PHE A 76 9.03 -5.98 8.95
N LYS A 77 10.28 -6.48 8.94
CA LYS A 77 11.10 -6.60 10.14
C LYS A 77 11.89 -5.31 10.37
N VAL A 78 11.86 -4.81 11.61
CA VAL A 78 12.61 -3.61 12.01
C VAL A 78 14.12 -3.86 11.85
N LYS A 79 14.79 -3.08 10.99
CA LYS A 79 16.26 -3.03 10.89
C LYS A 79 16.83 -1.98 11.84
N ARG A 80 18.03 -2.23 12.36
CA ARG A 80 18.80 -1.25 13.14
C ARG A 80 19.46 -0.26 12.17
N LEU A 81 19.51 1.01 12.57
CA LEU A 81 20.23 2.07 11.85
C LEU A 81 21.73 1.84 11.97
N ASP A 82 22.43 1.82 10.85
CA ASP A 82 23.90 1.76 10.75
C ASP A 82 24.44 2.86 9.81
N GLY A 83 25.76 2.92 9.64
CA GLY A 83 26.42 3.91 8.77
C GLY A 83 26.09 3.76 7.28
N GLU A 84 25.84 2.53 6.80
CA GLU A 84 25.45 2.27 5.41
C GLU A 84 24.07 2.86 5.09
N THR A 85 23.19 2.91 6.09
CA THR A 85 21.86 3.54 5.99
C THR A 85 21.95 5.03 5.62
N VAL A 86 23.03 5.73 6.02
CA VAL A 86 23.20 7.17 5.74
C VAL A 86 23.47 7.45 4.27
N HIS A 87 24.31 6.64 3.60
CA HIS A 87 24.59 6.80 2.17
C HIS A 87 23.35 6.49 1.33
N TYR A 88 22.67 5.39 1.65
CA TYR A 88 21.42 4.98 1.04
C TYR A 88 20.34 6.07 1.11
N ASN A 89 20.13 6.69 2.28
CA ASN A 89 19.08 7.72 2.48
C ASN A 89 19.32 9.04 1.72
N ARG A 90 20.51 9.23 1.14
CA ARG A 90 20.85 10.45 0.38
C ARG A 90 20.62 10.30 -1.12
N ILE A 91 20.83 9.10 -1.66
CA ILE A 91 20.66 8.84 -3.10
C ILE A 91 19.19 8.98 -3.45
N LEU A 92 18.85 9.66 -4.57
CA LEU A 92 17.45 9.92 -4.97
C LEU A 92 16.60 10.65 -3.91
N ASN A 93 17.22 11.33 -2.93
CA ASN A 93 16.54 12.15 -1.93
C ASN A 93 16.86 13.63 -2.15
N ILE A 94 16.17 14.25 -3.11
CA ILE A 94 16.59 15.53 -3.71
C ILE A 94 16.33 16.71 -2.76
N ASP A 95 15.21 16.67 -2.03
CA ASP A 95 14.72 17.78 -1.21
C ASP A 95 14.69 17.43 0.29
N GLY A 96 15.28 16.30 0.67
CA GLY A 96 15.25 15.79 2.04
C GLY A 96 13.90 15.18 2.46
N SER A 97 12.90 15.13 1.57
CA SER A 97 11.59 14.52 1.84
C SER A 97 11.61 12.99 1.95
N SER A 98 12.74 12.37 1.61
CA SER A 98 12.91 10.92 1.50
C SER A 98 12.08 10.26 0.39
N ILE A 99 11.51 11.04 -0.54
CA ILE A 99 10.76 10.52 -1.70
C ILE A 99 11.72 10.27 -2.87
N MET A 100 11.74 9.04 -3.37
CA MET A 100 12.53 8.64 -4.54
C MET A 100 11.82 8.92 -5.86
N GLY A 101 10.49 8.82 -5.86
CA GLY A 101 9.66 8.71 -7.05
C GLY A 101 8.25 8.31 -6.69
N TYR A 102 7.50 7.79 -7.67
CA TYR A 102 6.17 7.26 -7.44
C TYR A 102 5.88 6.01 -8.27
N LEU A 103 5.00 5.17 -7.73
CA LEU A 103 4.53 3.92 -8.32
C LEU A 103 3.09 4.09 -8.80
N LYS A 104 2.84 3.71 -10.04
CA LYS A 104 1.50 3.66 -10.62
C LYS A 104 1.15 2.25 -11.08
N ILE A 105 -0.02 1.77 -10.66
CA ILE A 105 -0.58 0.47 -11.06
C ILE A 105 -2.01 0.71 -11.56
N PRO A 106 -2.21 0.94 -12.87
CA PRO A 106 -3.50 1.41 -13.39
C PRO A 106 -4.64 0.42 -13.15
N CYS A 107 -4.38 -0.89 -13.28
CA CYS A 107 -5.43 -1.92 -13.18
C CYS A 107 -6.13 -1.98 -11.81
N ILE A 108 -5.49 -1.45 -10.76
CA ILE A 108 -6.00 -1.39 -9.38
C ILE A 108 -5.99 0.03 -8.79
N SER A 109 -5.90 1.07 -9.64
CA SER A 109 -5.95 2.48 -9.23
C SER A 109 -4.91 2.90 -8.17
N VAL A 110 -3.69 2.34 -8.21
CA VAL A 110 -2.61 2.77 -7.32
C VAL A 110 -1.83 3.90 -8.00
N ASN A 111 -1.61 5.00 -7.28
CA ASN A 111 -0.69 6.08 -7.62
C ASN A 111 -0.11 6.65 -6.33
N LEU A 112 1.06 6.15 -5.90
CA LEU A 112 1.59 6.40 -4.55
C LEU A 112 3.08 6.77 -4.58
N PRO A 113 3.53 7.68 -3.70
CA PRO A 113 4.95 8.00 -3.56
C PRO A 113 5.74 6.79 -3.06
N ILE A 114 6.99 6.70 -3.52
CA ILE A 114 8.00 5.73 -3.08
C ILE A 114 8.97 6.45 -2.15
N TYR A 115 9.07 5.99 -0.92
CA TYR A 115 9.95 6.52 0.12
C TYR A 115 11.14 5.60 0.38
N HIS A 116 12.18 6.16 1.01
CA HIS A 116 13.29 5.38 1.54
C HIS A 116 12.89 4.53 2.74
N GLY A 117 13.19 3.24 2.66
CA GLY A 117 13.08 2.32 3.78
C GLY A 117 11.67 1.75 3.92
N THR A 118 11.50 0.90 4.92
CA THR A 118 10.25 0.15 5.17
C THR A 118 9.82 0.24 6.63
N SER A 119 10.10 1.37 7.30
CA SER A 119 9.60 1.62 8.64
C SER A 119 8.08 1.67 8.66
N GLY A 120 7.45 1.39 9.81
CA GLY A 120 5.99 1.50 9.95
C GLY A 120 5.48 2.88 9.53
N THR A 121 6.18 3.94 9.93
CA THR A 121 5.84 5.31 9.53
C THR A 121 5.89 5.53 8.01
N VAL A 122 6.86 4.95 7.30
CA VAL A 122 6.92 5.03 5.84
C VAL A 122 5.77 4.27 5.20
N LEU A 123 5.53 3.05 5.65
CA LEU A 123 4.50 2.17 5.06
C LEU A 123 3.07 2.64 5.36
N GLU A 124 2.87 3.49 6.38
CA GLU A 124 1.60 4.18 6.64
C GLU A 124 1.32 5.33 5.65
N HIS A 125 2.37 5.92 5.05
CA HIS A 125 2.25 7.08 4.17
C HIS A 125 2.38 6.75 2.67
N GLY A 126 2.88 5.57 2.31
CA GLY A 126 3.00 5.17 0.91
C GLY A 126 3.76 3.87 0.70
N ILE A 127 4.56 3.84 -0.36
CA ILE A 127 5.36 2.67 -0.73
C ILE A 127 6.77 2.84 -0.16
N GLY A 128 7.26 1.85 0.58
CA GLY A 128 8.61 1.83 1.09
C GLY A 128 9.55 1.05 0.18
N HIS A 129 10.70 1.61 -0.16
CA HIS A 129 11.78 0.89 -0.84
C HIS A 129 12.59 0.07 0.18
N LEU A 130 12.79 -1.22 -0.10
CA LEU A 130 13.60 -2.09 0.75
C LEU A 130 15.09 -1.73 0.61
N ALA A 131 15.67 -1.22 1.69
CA ALA A 131 17.11 -0.96 1.74
C ALA A 131 17.92 -2.24 1.46
N ALA A 132 19.02 -2.07 0.72
CA ALA A 132 19.85 -3.12 0.13
C ALA A 132 19.24 -3.90 -1.05
N SER A 133 18.04 -3.56 -1.52
CA SER A 133 17.61 -3.88 -2.88
C SER A 133 18.04 -2.78 -3.86
N SER A 134 18.03 -3.06 -5.17
CA SER A 134 18.41 -2.07 -6.17
C SER A 134 17.47 -0.87 -6.15
N PHE A 135 17.98 0.36 -6.26
CA PHE A 135 17.13 1.52 -6.51
C PHE A 135 16.28 1.31 -7.76
N PRO A 136 15.03 1.82 -7.77
CA PRO A 136 14.05 1.55 -8.81
C PRO A 136 14.24 2.40 -10.08
N ILE A 137 15.49 2.52 -10.54
CA ILE A 137 15.90 3.23 -11.76
C ILE A 137 16.03 2.30 -12.98
N GLY A 138 15.81 0.99 -12.77
CA GLY A 138 16.01 -0.09 -13.74
C GLY A 138 17.47 -0.31 -14.12
N GLY A 139 17.69 -1.10 -15.17
CA GLY A 139 19.01 -1.51 -15.64
C GLY A 139 19.22 -3.02 -15.51
N LYS A 140 20.13 -3.57 -16.32
CA LYS A 140 20.52 -4.98 -16.18
C LYS A 140 21.13 -5.23 -14.82
N ASP A 141 20.97 -6.46 -14.33
CA ASP A 141 21.50 -6.91 -13.05
C ASP A 141 20.92 -6.10 -11.88
N THR A 142 19.62 -5.76 -11.97
CA THR A 142 18.92 -5.03 -10.91
C THR A 142 17.64 -5.74 -10.49
N HIS A 143 17.35 -5.64 -9.19
CA HIS A 143 16.08 -6.07 -8.62
C HIS A 143 15.68 -5.12 -7.48
N ALA A 144 14.74 -4.22 -7.75
CA ALA A 144 14.19 -3.35 -6.72
C ALA A 144 13.03 -4.02 -5.99
N VAL A 145 12.89 -3.76 -4.70
CA VAL A 145 11.79 -4.30 -3.89
C VAL A 145 11.01 -3.15 -3.27
N LEU A 146 9.72 -3.06 -3.65
CA LEU A 146 8.80 -2.02 -3.21
C LEU A 146 7.74 -2.64 -2.30
N THR A 147 7.63 -2.13 -1.08
CA THR A 147 6.81 -2.69 0.00
C THR A 147 5.65 -1.75 0.31
N GLY A 148 4.45 -2.30 0.52
CA GLY A 148 3.29 -1.54 0.97
C GLY A 148 2.40 -2.36 1.88
N HIS A 149 1.67 -1.69 2.77
CA HIS A 149 0.73 -2.38 3.66
C HIS A 149 -0.49 -2.93 2.91
N THR A 150 -1.05 -4.01 3.47
CA THR A 150 -2.37 -4.55 3.15
C THR A 150 -3.26 -4.43 4.38
N GLY A 151 -4.49 -3.96 4.20
CA GLY A 151 -5.52 -3.96 5.23
C GLY A 151 -5.41 -2.88 6.31
N LEU A 152 -4.79 -1.72 6.02
CA LEU A 152 -4.90 -0.58 6.92
C LEU A 152 -6.35 -0.07 6.94
N SER A 153 -6.81 0.34 8.14
CA SER A 153 -8.12 0.96 8.30
C SER A 153 -8.17 2.35 7.64
N SER A 154 -7.03 3.02 7.52
CA SER A 154 -6.91 4.39 7.05
C SER A 154 -6.66 4.54 5.55
N ALA A 155 -6.17 3.50 4.86
CA ALA A 155 -5.74 3.56 3.47
C ALA A 155 -5.67 2.17 2.80
N LYS A 156 -5.98 2.08 1.49
CA LYS A 156 -5.87 0.81 0.75
C LYS A 156 -4.43 0.39 0.47
N ILE A 157 -3.55 1.30 0.03
CA ILE A 157 -2.16 1.03 -0.35
C ILE A 157 -2.02 -0.19 -1.29
N PHE A 158 -1.54 -1.33 -0.81
CA PHE A 158 -1.37 -2.58 -1.58
C PHE A 158 -2.44 -3.63 -1.27
N THR A 159 -3.52 -3.26 -0.59
CA THR A 159 -4.62 -4.18 -0.27
C THR A 159 -5.14 -4.92 -1.52
N ASP A 160 -5.25 -4.22 -2.65
CA ASP A 160 -5.76 -4.80 -3.90
C ASP A 160 -4.63 -5.36 -4.79
N LEU A 161 -3.40 -5.49 -4.29
CA LEU A 161 -2.27 -6.06 -5.04
C LEU A 161 -2.52 -7.53 -5.43
N ILE A 162 -3.28 -8.26 -4.62
CA ILE A 162 -3.73 -9.64 -4.89
C ILE A 162 -4.60 -9.76 -6.15
N GLU A 163 -5.17 -8.65 -6.61
CA GLU A 163 -6.01 -8.61 -7.82
C GLU A 163 -5.19 -8.47 -9.10
N MET A 164 -3.87 -8.24 -9.00
CA MET A 164 -2.95 -8.23 -10.15
C MET A 164 -2.81 -9.62 -10.76
N LYS A 165 -2.53 -9.64 -12.07
CA LYS A 165 -2.37 -10.85 -12.88
C LYS A 165 -1.10 -10.77 -13.71
N LYS A 166 -0.57 -11.93 -14.11
CA LYS A 166 0.50 -12.00 -15.11
C LYS A 166 0.06 -11.26 -16.37
N GLY A 167 0.95 -10.43 -16.92
CA GLY A 167 0.67 -9.56 -18.05
C GLY A 167 0.18 -8.16 -17.69
N ASP A 168 -0.25 -7.91 -16.45
CA ASP A 168 -0.58 -6.54 -16.02
C ASP A 168 0.68 -5.67 -15.97
N PHE A 169 0.50 -4.36 -16.09
CA PHE A 169 1.58 -3.38 -16.06
C PHE A 169 1.58 -2.57 -14.77
N PHE A 170 2.79 -2.21 -14.34
CA PHE A 170 3.00 -1.13 -13.38
C PHE A 170 4.17 -0.26 -13.83
N PHE A 171 4.16 0.98 -13.34
CA PHE A 171 5.05 2.04 -13.80
C PHE A 171 5.72 2.69 -12.62
N ILE A 172 7.02 2.91 -12.77
CA ILE A 172 7.82 3.65 -11.81
C ILE A 172 8.26 4.93 -12.49
N HIS A 173 8.00 6.05 -11.82
CA HIS A 173 8.44 7.36 -12.24
C HIS A 173 9.47 7.86 -11.24
N VAL A 174 10.69 8.07 -11.71
CA VAL A 174 11.83 8.52 -10.91
C VAL A 174 12.56 9.58 -11.72
N LEU A 175 12.65 10.79 -11.19
CA LEU A 175 13.19 11.98 -11.85
C LEU A 175 12.51 12.21 -13.20
N ASP A 176 13.29 12.22 -14.28
CA ASP A 176 12.85 12.36 -15.67
C ASP A 176 12.50 11.01 -16.33
N LYS A 177 12.58 9.88 -15.61
CA LYS A 177 12.38 8.54 -16.16
C LYS A 177 10.99 8.00 -15.88
N LYS A 178 10.39 7.43 -16.94
CA LYS A 178 9.19 6.60 -16.88
C LYS A 178 9.57 5.16 -17.22
N ILE A 179 9.37 4.25 -16.28
CA ILE A 179 9.86 2.87 -16.37
C ILE A 179 8.68 1.93 -16.27
N ALA A 180 8.46 1.12 -17.31
CA ALA A 180 7.39 0.13 -17.36
C ALA A 180 7.89 -1.26 -16.99
N TYR A 181 7.10 -1.97 -16.19
CA TYR A 181 7.29 -3.38 -15.89
C TYR A 181 6.00 -4.14 -16.20
N ARG A 182 6.15 -5.35 -16.73
CA ARG A 182 5.04 -6.27 -16.98
C ARG A 182 5.16 -7.44 -16.01
N VAL A 183 4.08 -7.74 -15.29
CA VAL A 183 4.05 -8.83 -14.31
C VAL A 183 4.32 -10.17 -14.97
N ASP A 184 5.35 -10.87 -14.53
CA ASP A 184 5.76 -12.19 -15.03
C ASP A 184 5.53 -13.30 -13.98
N GLN A 185 5.59 -12.95 -12.70
CA GLN A 185 5.45 -13.89 -11.59
C GLN A 185 4.63 -13.31 -10.44
N ILE A 186 3.77 -14.15 -9.87
CA ILE A 186 3.03 -13.87 -8.64
C ILE A 186 3.16 -15.10 -7.74
N THR A 187 3.65 -14.92 -6.52
CA THR A 187 3.93 -16.00 -5.58
C THR A 187 3.61 -15.58 -4.15
N VAL A 188 3.22 -16.54 -3.32
CA VAL A 188 3.06 -16.36 -1.87
C VAL A 188 4.14 -17.14 -1.16
N VAL A 189 4.88 -16.48 -0.28
CA VAL A 189 6.04 -17.04 0.43
C VAL A 189 5.95 -16.78 1.94
N GLU A 190 6.74 -17.54 2.70
CA GLU A 190 6.93 -17.25 4.13
C GLU A 190 7.79 -15.98 4.31
N PRO A 191 7.62 -15.19 5.38
CA PRO A 191 8.35 -13.93 5.57
C PRO A 191 9.88 -14.05 5.49
N GLN A 192 10.43 -15.17 5.97
CA GLN A 192 11.86 -15.46 5.93
C GLN A 192 12.38 -15.92 4.56
N ASP A 193 11.49 -16.27 3.61
CA ASP A 193 11.89 -16.71 2.28
C ASP A 193 12.04 -15.50 1.34
N THR A 194 13.26 -14.96 1.31
CA THR A 194 13.63 -13.80 0.49
C THR A 194 14.37 -14.19 -0.78
N LYS A 195 14.37 -15.47 -1.16
CA LYS A 195 15.09 -15.97 -2.34
C LYS A 195 14.59 -15.32 -3.63
N GLU A 196 13.28 -15.15 -3.74
CA GLU A 196 12.63 -14.54 -4.91
C GLU A 196 12.89 -13.02 -5.03
N LEU A 197 13.46 -12.39 -4.00
CA LEU A 197 13.78 -10.96 -3.97
C LEU A 197 15.23 -10.66 -4.42
N GLN A 198 16.04 -11.69 -4.64
CA GLN A 198 17.46 -11.53 -4.99
C GLN A 198 17.63 -11.02 -6.43
N ILE A 199 18.74 -10.32 -6.67
CA ILE A 199 19.13 -9.90 -8.02
C ILE A 199 19.35 -11.14 -8.90
N MET A 200 18.83 -11.10 -10.12
CA MET A 200 18.99 -12.16 -11.12
C MET A 200 19.84 -11.64 -12.27
N GLU A 201 20.93 -12.35 -12.58
CA GLU A 201 21.87 -11.97 -13.63
C GLU A 201 21.16 -11.81 -14.99
N GLY A 202 21.48 -10.72 -15.68
CA GLY A 202 20.91 -10.32 -16.96
C GLY A 202 19.47 -9.82 -16.90
N LYS A 203 18.87 -9.68 -15.71
CA LYS A 203 17.46 -9.25 -15.54
C LYS A 203 17.35 -7.85 -14.96
N ASP A 204 16.23 -7.21 -15.26
CA ASP A 204 15.78 -5.93 -14.71
C ASP A 204 14.39 -6.18 -14.14
N HIS A 205 14.33 -6.37 -12.81
CA HIS A 205 13.13 -6.78 -12.09
C HIS A 205 12.73 -5.74 -11.05
N VAL A 206 11.43 -5.69 -10.79
CA VAL A 206 10.89 -5.07 -9.58
C VAL A 206 9.89 -6.03 -8.97
N THR A 207 9.98 -6.26 -7.66
CA THR A 207 8.96 -6.99 -6.91
C THR A 207 8.18 -6.04 -6.00
N LEU A 208 6.87 -6.05 -6.15
CA LEU A 208 5.92 -5.42 -5.24
C LEU A 208 5.58 -6.42 -4.12
N VAL A 209 5.74 -6.01 -2.86
CA VAL A 209 5.61 -6.87 -1.69
C VAL A 209 4.54 -6.35 -0.75
N THR A 210 3.64 -7.23 -0.33
CA THR A 210 2.69 -6.95 0.74
C THR A 210 2.43 -8.17 1.62
N CYS A 211 1.76 -7.97 2.76
CA CYS A 211 1.33 -9.06 3.62
C CYS A 211 0.08 -9.75 3.06
N THR A 212 -0.05 -11.05 3.32
CA THR A 212 -1.21 -11.86 2.93
C THR A 212 -1.31 -13.07 3.87
N PRO A 213 -2.47 -13.75 4.02
CA PRO A 213 -3.82 -13.34 3.63
C PRO A 213 -4.29 -12.09 4.37
N TYR A 214 -5.26 -11.36 3.79
CA TYR A 214 -5.84 -10.16 4.39
C TYR A 214 -6.29 -10.40 5.84
N GLY A 215 -5.85 -9.56 6.77
CA GLY A 215 -6.22 -9.62 8.18
C GLY A 215 -5.50 -10.70 9.00
N VAL A 216 -4.74 -11.60 8.36
CA VAL A 216 -3.86 -12.58 9.02
C VAL A 216 -2.40 -12.14 8.91
N ASN A 217 -1.98 -11.75 7.70
CA ASN A 217 -0.67 -11.14 7.42
C ASN A 217 0.55 -11.99 7.82
N ASP A 218 0.40 -13.32 7.88
CA ASP A 218 1.45 -14.27 8.25
C ASP A 218 2.41 -14.61 7.09
N LYS A 219 1.99 -14.36 5.84
CA LYS A 219 2.77 -14.60 4.61
C LYS A 219 3.04 -13.31 3.84
N ARG A 220 3.82 -13.43 2.76
CA ARG A 220 4.12 -12.34 1.81
C ARG A 220 3.60 -12.66 0.43
N LEU A 221 2.84 -11.74 -0.14
CA LEU A 221 2.51 -11.75 -1.57
C LEU A 221 3.60 -11.00 -2.31
N LEU A 222 4.20 -11.66 -3.30
CA LEU A 222 5.21 -11.10 -4.18
C LEU A 222 4.63 -11.00 -5.59
N VAL A 223 4.57 -9.79 -6.14
CA VAL A 223 4.21 -9.53 -7.54
C VAL A 223 5.43 -9.00 -8.25
N ARG A 224 6.11 -9.85 -9.02
CA ARG A 224 7.31 -9.49 -9.78
C ARG A 224 6.93 -9.04 -11.18
N GLY A 225 7.53 -7.95 -11.60
CA GLY A 225 7.51 -7.48 -12.98
C GLY A 225 8.90 -7.48 -13.60
N VAL A 226 8.93 -7.79 -14.89
CA VAL A 226 10.11 -7.67 -15.74
C VAL A 226 10.03 -6.42 -16.59
N ARG A 227 11.17 -5.74 -16.73
CA ARG A 227 11.30 -4.53 -17.53
C ARG A 227 10.74 -4.73 -18.94
N THR A 228 10.00 -3.74 -19.43
CA THR A 228 9.44 -3.73 -20.77
C THR A 228 9.49 -2.34 -21.39
N ALA A 229 9.18 -2.24 -22.68
CA ALA A 229 9.10 -0.97 -23.38
C ALA A 229 7.95 -0.12 -22.81
N TYR A 230 8.21 1.17 -22.59
CA TYR A 230 7.19 2.09 -22.13
C TYR A 230 6.25 2.48 -23.27
N HIS A 231 4.94 2.31 -23.04
CA HIS A 231 3.89 2.77 -23.93
C HIS A 231 2.84 3.52 -23.12
N ALA A 232 2.62 4.81 -23.41
CA ALA A 232 1.72 5.68 -22.65
C ALA A 232 0.29 5.10 -22.52
N LYS A 233 -0.21 4.42 -23.56
CA LYS A 233 -1.51 3.75 -23.57
C LYS A 233 -1.70 2.75 -22.43
N GLU A 234 -0.63 2.05 -22.03
CA GLU A 234 -0.68 1.03 -20.97
C GLU A 234 -0.81 1.68 -19.59
N GLU A 235 -0.30 2.90 -19.45
CA GLU A 235 -0.38 3.69 -18.22
C GLU A 235 -1.76 4.38 -18.03
N GLU A 236 -2.47 4.58 -19.13
CA GLU A 236 -3.83 5.16 -19.18
C GLU A 236 -4.94 4.10 -19.10
N ILE A 237 -4.59 2.81 -19.03
CA ILE A 237 -5.56 1.72 -18.86
C ILE A 237 -6.42 2.01 -17.64
N ARG A 238 -7.74 2.02 -17.84
CA ARG A 238 -8.70 2.17 -16.74
C ARG A 238 -8.56 1.01 -15.77
N ALA A 239 -8.73 1.31 -14.49
CA ALA A 239 -8.81 0.30 -13.47
C ALA A 239 -9.88 -0.74 -13.82
N ARG A 240 -9.56 -2.01 -13.59
CA ARG A 240 -10.53 -3.07 -13.81
C ARG A 240 -11.66 -2.90 -12.81
N ASN A 241 -12.88 -3.18 -13.24
CA ASN A 241 -13.97 -3.47 -12.31
C ASN A 241 -13.59 -4.75 -11.56
N HIS A 242 -13.05 -4.60 -10.36
CA HIS A 242 -12.63 -5.69 -9.51
C HIS A 242 -13.20 -5.50 -8.11
N HIS A 243 -13.31 -6.60 -7.38
CA HIS A 243 -13.75 -6.59 -6.00
C HIS A 243 -12.58 -6.17 -5.10
N SER A 244 -12.58 -4.91 -4.67
CA SER A 244 -11.60 -4.46 -3.65
C SER A 244 -11.83 -5.23 -2.36
N GLN A 245 -10.79 -5.91 -1.86
CA GLN A 245 -10.89 -6.73 -0.65
C GLN A 245 -11.23 -5.87 0.56
N TRP A 246 -10.66 -4.67 0.61
CA TRP A 246 -10.94 -3.66 1.61
C TRP A 246 -12.44 -3.34 1.70
N MET A 247 -13.07 -3.12 0.53
CA MET A 247 -14.47 -2.77 0.43
C MET A 247 -15.40 -3.93 0.81
N GLU A 248 -15.04 -5.17 0.48
CA GLU A 248 -15.84 -6.35 0.82
C GLU A 248 -15.86 -6.61 2.33
N VAL A 249 -14.71 -6.51 3.00
CA VAL A 249 -14.64 -6.63 4.47
C VAL A 249 -15.47 -5.54 5.13
N TYR A 250 -15.39 -4.31 4.62
CA TYR A 250 -16.15 -3.18 5.12
C TYR A 250 -17.67 -3.37 4.96
N LYS A 251 -18.15 -3.80 3.77
CA LYS A 251 -19.57 -4.13 3.55
C LYS A 251 -20.07 -5.18 4.54
N ARG A 252 -19.30 -6.26 4.74
CA ARG A 252 -19.64 -7.33 5.70
C ARG A 252 -19.75 -6.79 7.13
N ALA A 253 -18.84 -5.90 7.53
CA ALA A 253 -18.90 -5.25 8.84
C ALA A 253 -20.16 -4.39 9.01
N ILE A 254 -20.54 -3.61 7.99
CA ILE A 254 -21.82 -2.86 7.99
C ILE A 254 -23.01 -3.81 8.12
N PHE A 255 -23.07 -4.87 7.30
CA PHE A 255 -24.19 -5.83 7.34
C PHE A 255 -24.30 -6.51 8.70
N ALA A 256 -23.18 -6.92 9.30
CA ALA A 256 -23.16 -7.49 10.64
C ALA A 256 -23.64 -6.47 11.69
N GLY A 257 -23.17 -5.22 11.62
CA GLY A 257 -23.61 -4.14 12.49
C GLY A 257 -25.12 -3.87 12.40
N LEU A 258 -25.66 -3.78 11.18
CA LEU A 258 -27.09 -3.60 10.94
C LEU A 258 -27.92 -4.79 11.48
N LEU A 259 -27.43 -6.02 11.27
CA LEU A 259 -28.10 -7.22 11.76
C LEU A 259 -28.16 -7.26 13.30
N ILE A 260 -27.08 -6.88 13.99
CA ILE A 260 -27.06 -6.75 15.45
C ILE A 260 -28.09 -5.72 15.92
N ILE A 261 -28.16 -4.55 15.26
CA ILE A 261 -29.15 -3.51 15.58
C ILE A 261 -30.58 -4.05 15.40
N CYS A 262 -30.87 -4.74 14.30
CA CYS A 262 -32.17 -5.35 14.05
C CYS A 262 -32.56 -6.37 15.12
N VAL A 263 -31.62 -7.24 15.53
CA VAL A 263 -31.83 -8.24 16.60
C VAL A 263 -32.13 -7.56 17.94
N LEU A 264 -31.38 -6.52 18.30
CA LEU A 264 -31.60 -5.76 19.55
C LEU A 264 -32.98 -5.07 19.56
N ILE A 265 -33.41 -4.48 18.43
CA ILE A 265 -34.75 -3.88 18.30
C ILE A 265 -35.84 -4.95 18.43
N ALA A 266 -35.67 -6.11 17.79
CA ALA A 266 -36.61 -7.21 17.87
C ALA A 266 -36.72 -7.77 19.30
N ALA A 267 -35.58 -8.03 19.96
CA ALA A 267 -35.52 -8.50 21.34
C ALA A 267 -36.20 -7.51 22.30
N ARG A 268 -35.97 -6.20 22.11
CA ARG A 268 -36.65 -5.15 22.89
C ARG A 268 -38.16 -5.17 22.69
N LYS A 269 -38.65 -5.26 21.44
CA LYS A 269 -40.09 -5.35 21.16
C LYS A 269 -40.72 -6.60 21.78
N VAL A 270 -40.02 -7.74 21.77
CA VAL A 270 -40.47 -8.97 22.41
C VAL A 270 -40.54 -8.81 23.94
N TYR A 271 -39.51 -8.22 24.54
CA TYR A 271 -39.47 -7.95 25.98
C TYR A 271 -40.60 -7.00 26.42
N GLU A 272 -40.82 -5.90 25.71
CA GLU A 272 -41.91 -4.96 25.98
C GLU A 272 -43.30 -5.64 25.86
N LYS A 273 -43.48 -6.52 24.86
CA LYS A 273 -44.70 -7.32 24.69
C LYS A 273 -44.91 -8.32 25.85
N MET A 274 -43.86 -8.98 26.31
CA MET A 274 -43.93 -9.90 27.46
C MET A 274 -44.24 -9.18 28.76
N LYS A 275 -43.59 -8.03 29.02
CA LYS A 275 -43.85 -7.21 30.21
C LYS A 275 -45.30 -6.71 30.25
N ARG A 276 -45.86 -6.29 29.11
CA ARG A 276 -47.27 -5.86 29.01
C ARG A 276 -48.23 -7.01 29.36
N LYS A 277 -48.01 -8.21 28.80
CA LYS A 277 -48.81 -9.41 29.13
C LYS A 277 -48.74 -9.83 30.60
N SER A 278 -47.57 -9.71 31.25
CA SER A 278 -47.42 -10.04 32.67
C SER A 278 -48.02 -8.98 33.61
N GLY A 279 -48.09 -7.71 33.18
CA GLY A 279 -48.78 -6.64 33.91
C GLY A 279 -50.30 -6.81 33.87
N GLU A 280 -50.86 -7.17 32.71
CA GLU A 280 -52.31 -7.43 32.55
C GLU A 280 -52.80 -8.60 33.42
N ARG A 281 -51.98 -9.64 33.65
CA ARG A 281 -52.33 -10.79 34.53
C ARG A 281 -52.25 -10.52 36.03
N ARG A 282 -51.68 -9.38 36.45
CA ARG A 282 -51.48 -9.05 37.88
C ARG A 282 -52.54 -8.11 38.45
N TYR A 283 -53.40 -7.56 37.59
CA TYR A 283 -54.44 -6.57 37.93
C TYR A 283 -55.82 -6.89 37.32
N GLY A 284 -55.97 -8.03 36.65
CA GLY A 284 -57.26 -8.59 36.22
C GLY A 284 -57.51 -9.89 36.95
#